data_AF-A0A6G0UNC5-F1
#
_entry.id   AF-A0A6G0UNC5-F1
#
_cell.length_a   1.000
_cell.length_b   1.000
_cell.length_c   1.000
_cell.angle_alpha   90.00
_cell.angle_beta   90.00
_cell.angle_gamma   90.00
#
_symmetry.space_group_name_H-M   'P 1'
#
loop_
_entity.id
_entity.type
_entity.pdbx_description
1 polymer ?
#
loop_
_entity_poly.entity_id
_entity_poly.type
_entity_poly.pdbx_seq_one_letter_code
_entity_poly.pdbx_strand_id
1 'polypeptide(L)'
;MKKSPTPVPFSYIIPEFEVGTESIKIFESLLASLERILTQCVEMSEVDLKHPEISEEAKEALLVAAGHTRVLLKSKVKKMKQLIEKSKENTGEVTLNDLGSFWTMMDIEVSKTRDQFSLVEKYRENNWSKLPQLENVPEVNGNIPRTVTKQKSKITSKSENTSSANSTPRSRPNVKDFLAARRKELAESQKTEPTRNPEMALISTS
;
A
#
# COMPACT_ATOMS: atom_id res chain seq x y z
N MET A 1 37.45 10.64 11.29
CA MET A 1 35.97 10.65 11.22
C MET A 1 35.52 10.50 9.77
N LYS A 2 34.78 9.44 9.44
CA LYS A 2 34.09 9.33 8.15
C LYS A 2 32.84 10.22 8.26
N LYS A 3 32.70 11.24 7.41
CA LYS A 3 31.51 12.10 7.38
C LYS A 3 30.31 11.22 7.02
N SER A 4 29.27 11.25 7.85
CA SER A 4 27.99 10.63 7.55
C SER A 4 27.42 11.26 6.27
N PRO A 5 26.74 10.47 5.40
CA PRO A 5 26.10 11.02 4.22
C PRO A 5 25.04 12.04 4.64
N THR A 6 25.05 13.20 3.97
CA THR A 6 24.16 14.32 4.24
C THR A 6 22.70 13.89 4.05
N PRO A 7 21.78 14.21 4.99
CA PRO A 7 20.38 13.86 4.85
C PRO A 7 19.82 14.49 3.56
N VAL A 8 18.98 13.73 2.84
CA VAL A 8 18.27 14.25 1.67
C VAL A 8 17.10 15.11 2.14
N PRO A 9 17.13 16.45 1.94
CA PRO A 9 16.00 17.28 2.29
C PRO A 9 14.86 17.01 1.32
N PHE A 10 13.78 16.41 1.82
CA PHE A 10 12.51 16.32 1.10
C PHE A 10 11.71 17.61 1.34
N SER A 11 12.17 18.78 0.89
CA SER A 11 11.35 20.00 0.91
C SER A 11 10.72 20.20 -0.46
N TYR A 12 9.40 20.03 -0.58
CA TYR A 12 8.65 20.38 -1.79
C TYR A 12 7.46 21.27 -1.44
N ILE A 13 7.29 22.31 -2.24
CA ILE A 13 6.14 23.21 -2.22
C ILE A 13 5.17 22.69 -3.29
N ILE A 14 3.90 22.53 -2.92
CA ILE A 14 2.81 22.25 -3.88
C ILE A 14 2.69 23.49 -4.78
N PRO A 15 2.94 23.38 -6.10
CA PRO A 15 2.80 24.53 -6.98
C PRO A 15 1.32 24.88 -7.14
N GLU A 16 1.00 26.17 -7.19
CA GLU A 16 -0.30 26.66 -7.64
C GLU A 16 -0.26 26.70 -9.18
N PHE A 17 -1.23 26.07 -9.85
CA PHE A 17 -1.17 25.84 -11.30
C PHE A 17 -2.26 26.61 -12.04
N GLU A 18 -1.87 27.34 -13.09
CA GLU A 18 -2.75 27.78 -14.16
C GLU A 18 -2.80 26.76 -15.30
N VAL A 19 -3.88 26.75 -16.09
CA VAL A 19 -4.08 25.74 -17.13
C VAL A 19 -3.15 25.98 -18.32
N GLY A 20 -2.15 25.12 -18.53
CA GLY A 20 -1.21 25.26 -19.65
C GLY A 20 -0.10 24.20 -19.74
N THR A 21 0.68 24.26 -20.82
CA THR A 21 1.81 23.32 -21.09
C THR A 21 2.98 23.48 -20.11
N GLU A 22 3.12 24.65 -19.50
CA GLU A 22 4.12 24.95 -18.47
C GLU A 22 3.85 24.15 -17.19
N SER A 23 2.59 24.02 -16.80
CA SER A 23 2.17 23.22 -15.63
C SER A 23 2.51 21.74 -15.79
N ILE A 24 2.37 21.16 -16.99
CA ILE A 24 2.76 19.77 -17.27
C ILE A 24 4.28 19.59 -17.11
N LYS A 25 5.07 20.52 -17.64
CA LYS A 25 6.55 20.48 -17.51
C LYS A 25 6.99 20.58 -16.05
N ILE A 26 6.28 21.36 -15.23
CA ILE A 26 6.53 21.41 -13.79
C ILE A 26 6.35 20.02 -13.18
N PHE A 27 5.20 19.35 -13.40
CA PHE A 27 4.98 17.99 -12.89
C PHE A 27 6.07 17.01 -13.32
N GLU A 28 6.55 17.08 -14.56
CA GLU A 28 7.66 16.25 -15.03
C GLU A 28 8.95 16.48 -14.25
N SER A 29 9.33 17.75 -14.06
CA SER A 29 10.54 18.11 -13.35
C SER A 29 10.48 17.70 -11.87
N LEU A 30 9.33 17.92 -11.23
CA LEU A 30 9.07 17.51 -9.86
C LEU A 30 9.13 15.98 -9.72
N LEU A 31 8.47 15.26 -10.62
CA LEU A 31 8.43 13.80 -10.60
C LEU A 31 9.80 13.18 -10.82
N ALA A 32 10.58 13.69 -11.77
CA ALA A 32 11.95 13.24 -12.02
C ALA A 32 12.85 13.47 -10.80
N SER A 33 12.74 14.64 -10.17
CA SER A 33 13.49 14.96 -8.96
C SER A 33 13.11 14.05 -7.79
N LEU A 34 11.81 13.82 -7.60
CA LEU A 34 11.29 12.91 -6.57
C LEU A 34 11.77 11.48 -6.80
N GLU A 35 11.64 10.95 -8.02
CA GLU A 35 12.08 9.60 -8.37
C GLU A 35 13.57 9.40 -8.10
N ARG A 36 14.40 10.39 -8.45
CA ARG A 36 15.84 10.37 -8.15
C ARG A 36 16.10 10.28 -6.65
N ILE A 37 15.44 11.10 -5.84
CA ILE A 37 15.61 11.11 -4.38
C ILE A 37 15.15 9.77 -3.78
N LEU A 38 13.96 9.28 -4.15
CA LEU A 38 13.44 8.01 -3.65
C LEU A 38 14.35 6.83 -4.02
N THR A 39 14.90 6.83 -5.24
CA THR A 39 15.87 5.81 -5.67
C THR A 39 17.13 5.85 -4.81
N GLN A 40 17.69 7.05 -4.60
CA GLN A 40 18.86 7.25 -3.74
C GLN A 40 18.59 6.81 -2.29
N CYS A 41 17.39 7.05 -1.75
CA CYS A 41 17.00 6.56 -0.43
C CYS A 41 17.04 5.03 -0.34
N VAL A 42 16.52 4.33 -1.36
CA VAL A 42 16.54 2.86 -1.40
C VAL A 42 17.97 2.34 -1.47
N GLU A 43 18.80 2.91 -2.34
CA GLU A 43 20.21 2.53 -2.47
C GLU A 43 20.99 2.74 -1.17
N MET A 44 20.82 3.91 -0.53
CA MET A 44 21.45 4.20 0.76
C MET A 44 20.99 3.22 1.84
N SER A 45 19.70 2.85 1.83
CA SER A 45 19.15 1.86 2.77
C SER A 45 19.82 0.49 2.61
N GLU A 46 20.11 0.06 1.37
CA GLU A 46 20.80 -1.20 1.11
C GLU A 46 22.26 -1.19 1.61
N VAL A 47 22.90 -0.02 1.65
CA VAL A 47 24.22 0.17 2.25
C VAL A 47 24.12 0.13 3.77
N ASP A 48 23.20 0.90 4.36
CA ASP A 48 23.01 1.00 5.80
C ASP A 48 22.62 -0.35 6.42
N LEU A 49 21.83 -1.18 5.72
CA LEU A 49 21.49 -2.55 6.15
C LEU A 49 22.70 -3.49 6.30
N LYS A 50 23.84 -3.15 5.69
CA LYS A 50 25.10 -3.92 5.81
C LYS A 50 25.98 -3.43 6.95
N HIS A 51 25.54 -2.42 7.72
CA HIS A 51 26.30 -1.90 8.83
C HIS A 51 26.43 -2.98 9.93
N PRO A 52 27.66 -3.32 10.39
CA PRO A 52 27.89 -4.48 11.25
C PRO A 52 27.28 -4.34 12.65
N GLU A 53 27.11 -3.11 13.13
CA GLU A 53 26.59 -2.81 14.47
C GLU A 53 25.14 -2.30 14.45
N ILE A 54 24.41 -2.54 13.36
CA ILE A 54 23.01 -2.13 13.28
C ILE A 54 22.15 -2.94 14.27
N SER A 55 21.41 -2.25 15.13
CA SER A 55 20.41 -2.90 15.98
C SER A 55 19.25 -3.47 15.14
N GLU A 56 18.58 -4.51 15.66
CA GLU A 56 17.43 -5.10 14.96
C GLU A 56 16.28 -4.08 14.80
N GLU A 57 16.08 -3.19 15.78
CA GLU A 57 15.09 -2.12 15.69
C GLU A 57 15.42 -1.10 14.58
N ALA A 58 16.69 -0.72 14.43
CA ALA A 58 17.12 0.16 13.35
C ALA A 58 16.96 -0.50 11.97
N LYS A 59 17.30 -1.80 11.89
CA LYS A 59 17.13 -2.60 10.68
C LYS A 59 15.67 -2.74 10.28
N GLU A 60 14.77 -2.99 11.23
CA GLU A 60 13.33 -3.03 10.99
C GLU A 60 12.82 -1.69 10.46
N ALA A 61 13.17 -0.58 11.13
CA ALA A 61 12.80 0.76 10.69
C ALA A 61 13.27 1.04 9.25
N LEU A 62 14.51 0.64 8.93
CA LEU A 62 15.10 0.81 7.60
C LEU A 62 14.41 -0.05 6.53
N LEU A 63 14.09 -1.31 6.84
CA LEU A 63 13.34 -2.19 5.95
C LEU A 63 11.94 -1.65 5.65
N VAL A 64 11.27 -1.13 6.67
CA VAL A 64 9.95 -0.50 6.53
C VAL A 64 10.02 0.75 5.65
N ALA A 65 10.98 1.65 5.90
CA ALA A 65 11.18 2.87 5.10
C ALA A 65 11.52 2.55 3.64
N ALA A 66 12.47 1.64 3.41
CA ALA A 66 12.88 1.22 2.08
C ALA A 66 11.75 0.49 1.34
N GLY A 67 11.00 -0.37 2.04
CA GLY A 67 9.85 -1.08 1.49
C GLY A 67 8.77 -0.11 0.99
N HIS A 68 8.40 0.86 1.81
CA HIS A 68 7.43 1.89 1.44
C HIS A 68 7.90 2.71 0.24
N THR A 69 9.17 3.09 0.21
CA THR A 69 9.78 3.83 -0.90
C THR A 69 9.75 3.05 -2.22
N ARG A 70 10.02 1.74 -2.18
CA ARG A 70 9.92 0.87 -3.37
C ARG A 70 8.48 0.79 -3.89
N VAL A 71 7.49 0.78 -2.99
CA VAL A 71 6.07 0.81 -3.38
C VAL A 71 5.72 2.13 -4.06
N LEU A 72 6.15 3.27 -3.49
CA LEU A 72 5.98 4.59 -4.09
C LEU A 72 6.56 4.66 -5.51
N LEU A 73 7.79 4.19 -5.71
CA LEU A 73 8.45 4.14 -7.03
C LEU A 73 7.68 3.26 -8.03
N LYS A 74 7.34 2.04 -7.64
CA LYS A 74 6.72 1.06 -8.55
C LYS A 74 5.27 1.38 -8.89
N SER A 75 4.54 2.02 -7.98
CA SER A 75 3.11 2.28 -8.13
C SER A 75 2.84 3.74 -8.46
N LYS A 76 3.10 4.65 -7.52
CA LYS A 76 2.67 6.04 -7.62
C LYS A 76 3.46 6.83 -8.65
N VAL A 77 4.79 6.75 -8.62
CA VAL A 77 5.65 7.43 -9.60
C VAL A 77 5.32 6.94 -11.01
N LYS A 78 5.20 5.61 -11.20
CA LYS A 78 4.79 5.03 -12.48
C LYS A 78 3.41 5.53 -12.94
N LYS A 79 2.42 5.60 -12.05
CA LYS A 79 1.08 6.09 -12.38
C LYS A 79 1.09 7.59 -12.73
N MET A 80 1.85 8.41 -12.02
CA MET A 80 1.98 9.83 -12.36
C MET A 80 2.60 10.03 -13.74
N LYS A 81 3.64 9.26 -14.10
CA LYS A 81 4.22 9.29 -15.46
C LYS A 81 3.15 9.03 -16.53
N GLN A 82 2.31 8.01 -16.33
CA GLN A 82 1.22 7.69 -17.26
C GLN A 82 0.19 8.80 -17.36
N LEU A 83 -0.17 9.45 -16.24
CA LEU A 83 -1.11 10.56 -16.26
C LEU A 83 -0.56 11.78 -16.99
N ILE A 84 0.73 12.09 -16.78
CA ILE A 84 1.43 13.16 -17.50
C ILE A 84 1.45 12.86 -19.00
N GLU A 85 1.81 11.64 -19.39
CA GLU A 85 1.85 11.21 -20.80
C GLU A 85 0.48 11.36 -21.47
N LYS A 86 -0.58 10.84 -20.84
CA LYS A 86 -1.97 11.00 -21.32
C LYS A 86 -2.39 12.47 -21.42
N SER A 87 -1.98 13.31 -20.48
CA SER A 87 -2.29 14.74 -20.51
C SER A 87 -1.64 15.43 -21.72
N LYS A 88 -0.45 15.00 -22.14
CA LYS A 88 0.24 15.53 -23.34
C LYS A 88 -0.42 15.15 -24.66
N GLU A 89 -1.09 14.01 -24.72
CA GLU A 89 -1.82 13.57 -25.92
C GLU A 89 -3.01 14.48 -26.26
N ASN A 90 -3.37 15.42 -25.36
CA ASN A 90 -4.47 16.39 -25.52
C ASN A 90 -5.81 15.73 -25.90
N THR A 91 -6.03 14.47 -25.48
CA THR A 91 -7.28 13.73 -25.70
C THR A 91 -8.44 14.24 -24.82
N GLY A 92 -8.13 15.07 -23.81
CA GLY A 92 -9.08 15.54 -22.81
C GLY A 92 -9.40 14.51 -21.72
N GLU A 93 -8.81 13.31 -21.77
CA GLU A 93 -9.07 12.23 -20.79
C GLU A 93 -8.48 12.54 -19.40
N VAL A 94 -7.35 13.28 -19.35
CA VAL A 94 -6.66 13.65 -18.11
C VAL A 94 -6.47 15.16 -18.05
N THR A 95 -7.06 15.78 -17.03
CA THR A 95 -6.99 17.22 -16.79
C THR A 95 -5.83 17.58 -15.84
N LEU A 96 -5.45 18.85 -15.80
CA LEU A 96 -4.47 19.34 -14.83
C LEU A 96 -4.95 19.18 -13.38
N ASN A 97 -6.26 19.21 -13.15
CA ASN A 97 -6.84 18.94 -11.83
C ASN A 97 -6.63 17.47 -11.42
N ASP A 98 -6.71 16.53 -12.37
CA ASP A 98 -6.40 15.12 -12.10
C ASP A 98 -4.91 14.94 -11.74
N LEU A 99 -4.01 15.68 -12.40
CA LEU A 99 -2.58 15.70 -12.05
C LEU A 99 -2.35 16.29 -10.65
N GLY A 100 -2.95 17.45 -10.36
CA GLY A 100 -2.78 18.12 -9.06
C GLY A 100 -3.34 17.30 -7.89
N SER A 101 -4.51 16.69 -8.06
CA SER A 101 -5.12 15.82 -7.05
C SER A 101 -4.31 14.53 -6.83
N PHE A 102 -3.79 13.92 -7.90
CA PHE A 102 -2.90 12.76 -7.78
C PHE A 102 -1.58 13.13 -7.12
N TRP A 103 -1.03 14.31 -7.43
CA TRP A 103 0.20 14.81 -6.81
C TRP A 103 0.02 15.03 -5.31
N THR A 104 -1.11 15.61 -4.90
CA THR A 104 -1.45 15.79 -3.47
C THR A 104 -1.46 14.46 -2.73
N MET A 105 -2.05 13.42 -3.32
CA MET A 105 -2.01 12.08 -2.74
C MET A 105 -0.58 11.53 -2.64
N MET A 106 0.24 11.72 -3.69
CA MET A 106 1.65 11.32 -3.67
C MET A 106 2.43 12.05 -2.57
N ASP A 107 2.21 13.35 -2.39
CA ASP A 107 2.90 14.17 -1.41
C ASP A 107 2.64 13.71 0.02
N ILE A 108 1.41 13.28 0.33
CA ILE A 108 1.06 12.67 1.62
C ILE A 108 1.87 11.39 1.86
N GLU A 109 1.96 10.52 0.86
CA GLU A 109 2.73 9.27 0.98
C GLU A 109 4.24 9.52 1.07
N VAL A 110 4.77 10.45 0.28
CA VAL A 110 6.17 10.90 0.36
C VAL A 110 6.48 11.49 1.72
N SER A 111 5.56 12.25 2.30
CA SER A 111 5.71 12.81 3.64
C SER A 111 5.79 11.73 4.72
N LYS A 112 4.94 10.70 4.62
CA LYS A 112 5.07 9.52 5.50
C LYS A 112 6.41 8.81 5.32
N THR A 113 6.90 8.66 4.09
CA THR A 113 8.23 8.09 3.83
C THR A 113 9.35 8.95 4.42
N ARG A 114 9.23 10.28 4.35
CA ARG A 114 10.16 11.22 4.99
C ARG A 114 10.23 10.96 6.50
N ASP A 115 9.09 10.86 7.17
CA ASP A 115 9.05 10.62 8.63
C ASP A 115 9.71 9.29 9.02
N GLN A 116 9.51 8.25 8.19
CA GLN A 116 10.16 6.96 8.39
C GLN A 116 11.69 7.07 8.28
N PHE A 117 12.21 7.82 7.30
CA PHE A 117 13.64 8.07 7.19
C PHE A 117 14.18 9.00 8.26
N SER A 118 13.38 9.94 8.76
CA SER A 118 13.77 10.74 9.93
C SER A 118 13.98 9.87 11.18
N LEU A 119 13.21 8.79 11.35
CA LEU A 119 13.47 7.81 12.41
C LEU A 119 14.77 7.04 12.17
N VAL A 120 15.03 6.60 10.93
CA VAL A 120 16.31 5.98 10.56
C VAL A 120 17.48 6.90 10.87
N GLU A 121 17.35 8.19 10.59
CA GLU A 121 18.41 9.17 10.88
C GLU A 121 18.73 9.24 12.37
N LYS A 122 17.72 9.20 13.25
CA LYS A 122 17.94 9.15 14.71
C LYS A 122 18.77 7.93 15.10
N TYR A 123 18.50 6.76 14.50
CA TYR A 123 19.35 5.59 14.72
C TYR A 123 20.77 5.83 14.23
N ARG A 124 20.96 6.43 13.04
CA ARG A 124 22.29 6.75 12.50
C ARG A 124 23.07 7.70 13.41
N GLU A 125 22.43 8.75 13.92
CA GLU A 125 23.00 9.69 14.88
C GLU A 125 23.38 9.02 16.20
N ASN A 126 22.63 7.99 16.60
CA ASN A 126 22.89 7.16 17.77
C ASN A 126 23.80 5.94 17.45
N ASN A 127 24.65 6.03 16.41
CA ASN A 127 25.57 4.96 15.98
C ASN A 127 24.86 3.60 15.79
N TRP A 128 23.67 3.63 15.21
CA TRP A 128 22.80 2.48 14.95
C TRP A 128 22.35 1.67 16.18
N SER A 129 22.63 2.18 17.37
CA SER A 129 22.23 1.57 18.65
C SER A 129 20.77 1.86 18.98
N LYS A 130 20.19 1.05 19.87
CA LYS A 130 18.81 1.23 20.33
C LYS A 130 18.61 2.65 20.85
N LEU A 131 17.55 3.31 20.39
CA LEU A 131 17.19 4.63 20.88
C LEU A 131 16.67 4.50 22.32
N PRO A 132 17.23 5.25 23.29
CA PRO A 132 16.64 5.30 24.61
C PRO A 132 15.24 5.92 24.48
N GLN A 133 14.22 5.17 24.90
CA GLN A 133 12.81 5.57 25.03
C GLN A 133 11.83 5.28 23.87
N LEU A 134 12.03 4.22 23.07
CA LEU A 134 10.95 3.69 22.21
C LEU A 134 10.13 2.56 22.87
N GLU A 135 10.11 2.47 24.20
CA GLU A 135 9.42 1.40 24.94
C GLU A 135 7.93 1.68 25.18
N ASN A 136 7.40 2.86 24.80
CA ASN A 136 6.00 3.22 25.00
C ASN A 136 5.44 4.05 23.82
N VAL A 137 5.33 3.45 22.64
CA VAL A 137 4.39 3.97 21.62
C VAL A 137 3.12 3.12 21.70
N PRO A 138 1.93 3.70 21.97
CA PRO A 138 0.69 2.95 21.92
C PRO A 138 0.49 2.41 20.50
N GLU A 139 0.40 1.09 20.43
CA GLU A 139 0.06 0.32 19.24
C GLU A 139 -1.23 0.91 18.62
N VAL A 140 -1.09 1.63 17.49
CA VAL A 140 -2.25 2.04 16.69
C VAL A 140 -2.88 0.77 16.16
N ASN A 141 -3.99 0.44 16.81
CA ASN A 141 -4.79 -0.76 16.65
C ASN A 141 -5.38 -0.84 15.23
N GLY A 142 -4.60 -1.32 14.28
CA GLY A 142 -5.12 -1.87 13.03
C GLY A 142 -5.62 -3.28 13.30
N ASN A 143 -6.94 -3.44 13.44
CA ASN A 143 -7.61 -4.72 13.67
C ASN A 143 -7.12 -5.83 12.73
N ILE A 144 -6.24 -6.69 13.24
CA ILE A 144 -5.97 -8.02 12.72
C ILE A 144 -5.97 -8.92 13.96
N PRO A 145 -6.94 -9.84 14.13
CA PRO A 145 -6.99 -10.65 15.33
C PRO A 145 -5.85 -11.68 15.28
N ARG A 146 -4.69 -11.35 15.87
CA ARG A 146 -3.72 -12.34 16.30
C ARG A 146 -4.14 -12.82 17.69
N THR A 147 -4.74 -14.00 17.72
CA THR A 147 -4.89 -14.79 18.92
C THR A 147 -3.51 -15.07 19.50
N VAL A 148 -3.10 -14.31 20.51
CA VAL A 148 -1.98 -14.65 21.39
C VAL A 148 -2.55 -14.75 22.79
N THR A 149 -2.95 -15.97 23.15
CA THR A 149 -3.27 -16.33 24.53
C THR A 149 -1.97 -16.35 25.32
N LYS A 150 -1.71 -15.30 26.10
CA LYS A 150 -0.79 -15.35 27.25
C LYS A 150 -1.63 -15.23 28.52
N GLN A 151 -1.47 -16.22 29.40
CA GLN A 151 -1.38 -16.16 30.87
C GLN A 151 -1.87 -17.50 31.44
N LYS A 152 -0.94 -18.34 31.90
CA LYS A 152 -0.35 -18.41 33.26
C LYS A 152 -1.33 -18.98 34.30
N SER A 153 -0.91 -20.12 34.86
CA SER A 153 -1.24 -20.69 36.18
C SER A 153 -2.69 -21.02 36.54
N LYS A 154 -2.98 -22.32 36.75
CA LYS A 154 -3.46 -22.92 38.02
C LYS A 154 -3.61 -24.44 37.86
N ILE A 155 -3.06 -25.26 38.77
CA ILE A 155 -3.70 -25.73 40.01
C ILE A 155 -5.00 -26.50 39.71
N THR A 156 -4.89 -27.82 39.88
CA THR A 156 -5.88 -28.83 40.31
C THR A 156 -7.34 -28.66 39.90
N SER A 157 -7.82 -29.65 39.17
CA SER A 157 -9.22 -29.95 38.87
C SER A 157 -10.10 -30.09 40.11
N LYS A 158 -11.20 -29.34 40.16
CA LYS A 158 -12.47 -29.86 40.68
C LYS A 158 -13.66 -29.13 40.05
N SER A 159 -14.55 -29.96 39.50
CA SER A 159 -15.87 -29.71 38.93
C SER A 159 -16.83 -29.05 39.91
N GLU A 160 -17.71 -28.15 39.44
CA GLU A 160 -19.15 -28.16 39.76
C GLU A 160 -19.98 -27.17 38.92
N ASN A 161 -21.20 -27.62 38.60
CA ASN A 161 -22.23 -27.03 37.76
C ASN A 161 -22.84 -25.73 38.33
N THR A 162 -23.44 -24.89 37.48
CA THR A 162 -24.90 -24.55 37.51
C THR A 162 -25.28 -23.47 36.45
N SER A 163 -26.12 -23.91 35.50
CA SER A 163 -27.26 -23.23 34.85
C SER A 163 -27.45 -21.70 34.92
N SER A 164 -27.58 -21.05 33.76
CA SER A 164 -28.73 -20.17 33.46
C SER A 164 -28.87 -19.92 31.95
N ALA A 165 -30.11 -19.74 31.52
CA ALA A 165 -30.64 -20.04 30.19
C ALA A 165 -30.85 -18.80 29.29
N ASN A 166 -31.07 -19.12 28.01
CA ASN A 166 -31.83 -18.39 26.98
C ASN A 166 -31.19 -17.18 26.26
N SER A 167 -30.65 -17.48 25.07
CA SER A 167 -30.99 -16.72 23.85
C SER A 167 -30.74 -17.57 22.59
N THR A 168 -31.82 -17.85 21.87
CA THR A 168 -31.99 -18.40 20.50
C THR A 168 -30.74 -18.50 19.59
N PRO A 169 -30.46 -19.65 18.96
CA PRO A 169 -29.44 -19.74 17.92
C PRO A 169 -30.02 -19.20 16.61
N ARG A 170 -29.76 -17.94 16.29
CA ARG A 170 -29.91 -17.45 14.92
C ARG A 170 -28.75 -18.04 14.11
N SER A 171 -28.97 -19.21 13.51
CA SER A 171 -28.01 -19.85 12.61
C SER A 171 -27.57 -18.85 11.54
N ARG A 172 -26.35 -18.32 11.69
CA ARG A 172 -25.69 -17.59 10.62
C ARG A 172 -25.47 -18.62 9.50
N PRO A 173 -26.01 -18.41 8.29
CA PRO A 173 -25.81 -19.35 7.21
C PRO A 173 -24.31 -19.52 6.98
N ASN A 174 -23.86 -20.77 6.92
CA ASN A 174 -22.45 -21.08 6.80
C ASN A 174 -21.98 -20.58 5.42
N VAL A 175 -20.88 -19.83 5.37
CA VAL A 175 -20.35 -19.22 4.13
C VAL A 175 -20.13 -20.28 3.02
N LYS A 176 -19.94 -21.54 3.43
CA LYS A 176 -19.82 -22.71 2.57
C LYS A 176 -21.08 -22.98 1.73
N ASP A 177 -22.27 -22.78 2.31
CA ASP A 177 -23.55 -23.04 1.62
C ASP A 177 -23.81 -21.98 0.55
N PHE A 178 -23.39 -20.74 0.80
CA PHE A 178 -23.51 -19.64 -0.16
C PHE A 178 -22.61 -19.83 -1.37
N LEU A 179 -21.37 -20.31 -1.16
CA LEU A 179 -20.45 -20.64 -2.26
C LEU A 179 -20.95 -21.83 -3.09
N ALA A 180 -21.53 -22.85 -2.45
CA ALA A 180 -22.07 -24.02 -3.14
C ALA A 180 -23.27 -23.66 -4.02
N ALA A 181 -24.18 -22.82 -3.52
CA ALA A 181 -25.34 -22.34 -4.28
C ALA A 181 -24.91 -21.56 -5.54
N ARG A 182 -23.96 -20.63 -5.40
CA ARG A 182 -23.49 -19.82 -6.53
C ARG A 182 -22.74 -20.62 -7.59
N ARG A 183 -22.04 -21.68 -7.20
CA ARG A 183 -21.33 -22.57 -8.13
C ARG A 183 -22.30 -23.45 -8.94
N LYS A 184 -23.44 -23.82 -8.35
CA LYS A 184 -24.49 -24.60 -9.02
C LYS A 184 -25.25 -23.75 -10.05
N GLU A 185 -25.58 -22.51 -9.70
CA GLU A 185 -26.22 -21.54 -10.60
C GLU A 185 -25.39 -21.31 -11.88
N LEU A 186 -24.09 -21.08 -11.74
CA LEU A 186 -23.18 -20.90 -12.88
C LEU A 186 -23.03 -22.14 -13.78
N ALA A 187 -23.27 -23.34 -13.24
CA ALA A 187 -23.24 -24.58 -13.99
C ALA A 187 -24.57 -24.81 -14.75
N GLU A 188 -25.70 -24.37 -14.20
CA GLU A 188 -27.00 -24.47 -14.86
C GLU A 188 -27.17 -23.43 -15.98
N SER A 189 -26.65 -22.21 -15.81
CA SER A 189 -26.68 -21.18 -16.87
C SER A 189 -25.85 -21.52 -18.11
N GLN A 190 -24.96 -22.51 -18.04
CA GLN A 190 -24.16 -22.97 -19.19
C GLN A 190 -24.80 -24.13 -19.96
N LYS A 191 -26.00 -24.61 -19.56
CA LYS A 191 -26.65 -25.78 -20.19
C LYS A 191 -27.91 -25.46 -21.00
N THR A 192 -28.30 -24.20 -21.15
CA THR A 192 -29.48 -23.81 -21.94
C THR A 192 -29.08 -22.99 -23.18
N GLU A 193 -28.49 -23.67 -24.16
CA GLU A 193 -28.48 -23.22 -25.56
C GLU A 193 -29.73 -23.78 -26.25
N PRO A 194 -30.64 -22.95 -26.78
CA PRO A 194 -31.74 -23.43 -27.61
C PRO A 194 -31.22 -23.81 -29.00
N THR A 195 -31.04 -25.11 -29.22
CA THR A 195 -30.90 -25.69 -30.55
C THR A 195 -32.15 -25.39 -31.39
N ARG A 196 -32.05 -24.60 -32.46
CA ARG A 196 -32.92 -24.79 -33.64
C ARG A 196 -32.21 -24.46 -34.95
N ASN A 197 -32.16 -25.52 -35.75
CA ASN A 197 -31.58 -25.80 -37.06
C ASN A 197 -31.80 -24.79 -38.23
N PRO A 198 -31.08 -24.99 -39.36
CA PRO A 198 -30.91 -24.06 -40.47
C PRO A 198 -31.95 -24.27 -41.59
N GLU A 199 -32.42 -23.17 -42.19
CA GLU A 199 -33.25 -23.23 -43.39
C GLU A 199 -32.99 -22.00 -44.31
N MET A 200 -32.26 -22.28 -45.40
CA MET A 200 -32.48 -21.83 -46.79
C MET A 200 -33.09 -20.43 -47.06
N ALA A 201 -32.29 -19.57 -47.72
CA ALA A 201 -32.65 -18.80 -48.93
C ALA A 201 -31.40 -18.00 -49.36
N LEU A 202 -30.60 -18.43 -50.35
CA LEU A 202 -30.82 -18.21 -51.78
C LEU A 202 -31.54 -16.90 -52.12
N ILE A 203 -30.77 -15.84 -52.40
CA ILE A 203 -30.97 -14.87 -53.51
C ILE A 203 -29.58 -14.25 -53.76
N SER A 204 -28.74 -14.80 -54.65
CA SER A 204 -28.67 -14.55 -56.10
C SER A 204 -28.56 -13.07 -56.48
N THR A 205 -27.40 -12.72 -57.08
CA THR A 205 -27.19 -11.89 -58.31
C THR A 205 -27.83 -10.50 -58.34
N SER A 206 -27.13 -9.40 -58.66
CA SER A 206 -26.11 -9.15 -59.70
C SER A 206 -25.37 -7.85 -59.40
#